data_AF-A0A7X9L8Y3-F1
#
_entry.id   AF-A0A7X9L8Y3-F1
#
_cell.length_a   1.000
_cell.length_b   1.000
_cell.length_c   1.000
_cell.angle_alpha   90.00
_cell.angle_beta   90.00
_cell.angle_gamma   90.00
#
_symmetry.space_group_name_H-M   'P 1'
#
loop_
_entity.id
_entity.type
_entity.pdbx_description
1 polymer ?
#
loop_
_entity_poly.entity_id
_entity_poly.type
_entity_poly.pdbx_seq_one_letter_code
_entity_poly.pdbx_strand_id
1 'polypeptide(L)'
;AIQIIVYTGAVLMLFLFVLMLVGVDTPDSIVETIKGQRVLSALGALGMLGLMIFSIGGAVTTPAATMEAATASAGGNVEGVAQLLFGRYVWVFELTSALLITAAVGAMIFAHAQRTKPKLGQKEQAEARMKAYASSGAHPGSLPNSGVFATSNSIATPALLPDGSIAEASVSSTLTERGAQLDSAALKQITADAFAKAERVGAEEDEEL
;
A
#
# COMPACT_ATOMS: atom_id res chain seq x y z
N ALA A 1 14.02 1.00 33.35
CA ALA A 1 14.21 2.28 32.65
C ALA A 1 14.52 2.10 31.16
N ILE A 2 15.56 1.35 30.78
CA ILE A 2 16.00 1.18 29.38
C ILE A 2 14.88 0.66 28.46
N GLN A 3 14.10 -0.34 28.90
CA GLN A 3 12.95 -0.86 28.14
C GLN A 3 11.96 0.24 27.74
N ILE A 4 11.68 1.17 28.66
CA ILE A 4 10.71 2.23 28.42
C ILE A 4 11.28 3.24 27.41
N ILE A 5 12.54 3.62 27.58
CA ILE A 5 13.19 4.63 26.74
C ILE A 5 13.42 4.10 25.31
N VAL A 6 13.94 2.88 25.18
CA VAL A 6 14.37 2.34 23.88
C VAL A 6 13.23 1.62 23.17
N TYR A 7 12.65 0.60 23.81
CA TYR A 7 11.65 -0.24 23.15
C TYR A 7 10.36 0.53 22.92
N THR A 8 9.74 1.06 23.99
CA THR A 8 8.49 1.82 23.82
C THR A 8 8.72 3.24 23.31
N GLY A 9 9.84 3.87 23.65
CA GLY A 9 10.11 5.27 23.28
C GLY A 9 10.59 5.45 21.84
N ALA A 10 11.56 4.65 21.38
CA ALA A 10 12.16 4.81 20.06
C ALA A 10 11.62 3.82 19.04
N VAL A 11 11.68 2.52 19.34
CA VAL A 11 11.36 1.46 18.36
C VAL A 11 9.87 1.44 18.04
N LEU A 12 9.02 1.41 19.07
CA LEU A 12 7.57 1.40 18.88
C LEU A 12 7.08 2.68 18.19
N MET A 13 7.60 3.85 18.58
CA MET A 13 7.22 5.12 17.95
C MET A 13 7.66 5.20 16.49
N LEU A 14 8.86 4.73 16.14
CA LEU A 14 9.30 4.63 14.75
C LEU A 14 8.37 3.73 13.94
N PHE A 15 8.00 2.57 14.49
CA PHE A 15 7.10 1.64 13.83
C PHE A 15 5.71 2.25 13.60
N LEU A 16 5.13 2.88 14.62
CA LEU A 16 3.84 3.58 14.51
C LEU A 16 3.90 4.72 13.49
N PHE A 17 4.98 5.50 13.46
CA PHE A 17 5.16 6.56 12.48
C PHE A 17 5.18 6.00 11.04
N VAL A 18 5.91 4.91 10.81
CA VAL A 18 5.95 4.25 9.51
C VAL A 18 4.58 3.70 9.11
N LEU A 19 3.86 3.04 10.03
CA LEU A 19 2.49 2.57 9.76
C LEU A 19 1.55 3.73 9.38
N MET A 20 1.65 4.86 10.08
CA MET A 20 0.84 6.04 9.78
C MET A 20 1.20 6.67 8.43
N LEU A 21 2.49 6.73 8.06
CA LEU A 21 2.93 7.23 6.76
C LEU A 21 2.48 6.34 5.59
N VAL A 22 2.53 5.02 5.77
CA VAL A 22 2.15 4.05 4.74
C VAL A 22 0.63 3.98 4.57
N GLY A 23 -0.14 4.37 5.59
CA GLY A 23 -1.60 4.36 5.53
C GLY A 23 -2.14 2.94 5.41
N VAL A 24 -1.79 2.08 6.38
CA VAL A 24 -2.34 0.72 6.44
C VAL A 24 -3.83 0.79 6.79
N ASP A 25 -4.67 0.71 5.77
CA ASP A 25 -6.08 0.35 5.91
C ASP A 25 -6.18 -1.18 5.86
N THR A 26 -6.74 -1.80 6.89
CA THR A 26 -6.94 -3.26 6.89
C THR A 26 -8.23 -3.57 7.65
N PRO A 27 -9.13 -4.28 6.96
CA PRO A 27 -9.34 -5.65 7.36
C PRO A 27 -9.05 -6.59 6.19
N ASP A 28 -7.96 -7.34 6.33
CA ASP A 28 -7.69 -8.51 5.50
C ASP A 28 -8.89 -9.44 5.65
N SER A 29 -9.34 -9.94 4.51
CA SER A 29 -10.43 -10.90 4.42
C SER A 29 -10.16 -12.07 5.37
N ILE A 30 -11.14 -12.41 6.21
CA ILE A 30 -11.17 -13.58 7.11
C ILE A 30 -11.19 -14.91 6.30
N VAL A 31 -10.80 -14.88 5.03
CA VAL A 31 -10.76 -16.04 4.15
C VAL A 31 -9.38 -16.68 4.29
N GLU A 32 -9.33 -17.80 5.01
CA GLU A 32 -8.12 -18.62 5.12
C GLU A 32 -7.67 -19.07 3.72
N THR A 33 -6.52 -18.60 3.24
CA THR A 33 -5.91 -19.06 1.97
C THR A 33 -5.56 -20.55 2.03
N ILE A 34 -5.13 -21.03 3.20
CA ILE A 34 -4.79 -22.43 3.46
C ILE A 34 -5.68 -22.95 4.58
N LYS A 35 -6.59 -23.87 4.23
CA LYS A 35 -7.56 -24.45 5.17
C LYS A 35 -6.83 -25.07 6.37
N GLY A 36 -7.18 -24.64 7.59
CA GLY A 36 -6.66 -25.22 8.82
C GLY A 36 -5.29 -24.69 9.27
N GLN A 37 -4.69 -23.74 8.54
CA GLN A 37 -3.43 -23.10 8.94
C GLN A 37 -3.54 -22.43 10.32
N ARG A 38 -4.68 -21.78 10.62
CA ARG A 38 -4.88 -21.08 11.89
C ARG A 38 -4.88 -22.04 13.07
N VAL A 39 -5.58 -23.17 12.93
CA VAL A 39 -5.62 -24.23 13.96
C VAL A 39 -4.26 -24.86 14.14
N LEU A 40 -3.57 -25.19 13.04
CA LEU A 40 -2.23 -25.79 13.11
C LEU A 40 -1.19 -24.82 13.71
N SER A 41 -1.27 -23.52 13.39
CA SER A 41 -0.41 -22.49 13.98
C SER A 41 -0.69 -22.30 15.46
N ALA A 42 -1.95 -22.33 15.88
CA ALA A 42 -2.31 -22.26 17.30
C ALA A 42 -1.81 -23.48 18.07
N LEU A 43 -2.00 -24.69 17.51
CA LEU A 43 -1.46 -25.92 18.09
C LEU A 43 0.07 -25.91 18.15
N GLY A 44 0.73 -25.42 17.11
CA GLY A 44 2.18 -25.25 17.07
C GLY A 44 2.68 -24.26 18.14
N ALA A 45 2.02 -23.11 18.28
CA ALA A 45 2.35 -22.11 19.29
C ALA A 45 2.16 -22.65 20.72
N LEU A 46 1.03 -23.33 20.99
CA LEU A 46 0.77 -23.97 22.28
C LEU A 46 1.73 -25.12 22.57
N GLY A 47 2.06 -25.93 21.56
CA GLY A 47 3.04 -27.01 21.67
C GLY A 47 4.44 -26.47 21.99
N MET A 48 4.86 -25.41 21.30
CA MET A 48 6.15 -24.75 21.55
C MET A 48 6.18 -24.11 22.96
N LEU A 49 5.10 -23.46 23.38
CA LEU A 49 4.97 -22.90 24.73
C LEU A 49 5.05 -24.01 25.79
N GLY A 50 4.33 -25.12 25.59
CA GLY A 50 4.38 -26.29 26.46
C GLY A 50 5.78 -26.88 26.55
N LEU A 51 6.49 -27.01 25.43
CA LEU A 51 7.87 -27.50 25.39
C LEU A 51 8.84 -26.56 26.11
N MET A 52 8.68 -25.25 25.96
CA MET A 52 9.44 -24.23 26.70
C MET A 52 9.21 -24.33 28.22
N ILE A 53 7.94 -24.42 28.63
CA ILE A 53 7.59 -24.58 30.05
C ILE A 53 8.13 -25.89 30.60
N PHE A 54 8.03 -26.99 29.86
CA PHE A 54 8.54 -28.30 30.29
C PHE A 54 10.07 -28.31 30.38
N SER A 55 10.77 -27.77 29.39
CA SER A 55 12.23 -27.73 29.35
C SER A 55 12.84 -26.81 30.40
N ILE A 56 12.25 -25.63 30.61
CA ILE A 56 12.76 -24.65 31.59
C ILE A 56 12.22 -24.93 32.99
N GLY A 57 10.97 -25.38 33.12
CA GLY A 57 10.29 -25.54 34.41
C GLY A 57 10.99 -26.48 35.38
N GLY A 58 11.71 -27.50 34.89
CA GLY A 58 12.55 -28.36 35.72
C GLY A 58 13.81 -27.68 36.27
N ALA A 59 14.29 -26.62 35.61
CA ALA A 59 15.51 -25.89 35.98
C ALA A 59 15.27 -24.73 36.95
N VAL A 60 14.01 -24.28 37.14
CA VAL A 60 13.67 -23.12 37.98
C VAL A 60 13.25 -23.50 39.41
N THR A 61 13.84 -24.56 39.97
CA THR A 61 13.50 -25.06 41.31
C THR A 61 14.30 -24.39 42.44
N THR A 62 15.40 -23.71 42.11
CA THR A 62 16.21 -22.97 43.08
C THR A 62 15.68 -21.55 43.29
N PRO A 63 15.61 -21.05 44.55
CA PRO A 63 15.31 -19.65 44.82
C PRO A 63 16.30 -18.75 44.08
N ALA A 64 15.80 -17.88 43.20
CA ALA A 64 16.65 -16.96 42.48
C ALA A 64 17.28 -15.96 43.46
N ALA A 65 18.60 -15.75 43.35
CA ALA A 65 19.25 -14.65 44.04
C ALA A 65 18.58 -13.34 43.62
N THR A 66 18.27 -12.46 44.58
CA THR A 66 17.69 -11.16 44.25
C THR A 66 18.71 -10.35 43.45
N MET A 67 18.24 -9.59 42.45
CA MET A 67 19.10 -8.74 41.62
C MET A 67 19.96 -7.80 42.47
N GLU A 68 19.41 -7.36 43.59
CA GLU A 68 20.05 -6.47 44.56
C GLU A 68 21.23 -7.15 45.26
N ALA A 69 21.06 -8.40 45.71
CA ALA A 69 22.14 -9.19 46.31
C ALA A 69 23.26 -9.52 45.30
N ALA A 70 22.90 -9.75 44.03
CA ALA A 70 23.87 -10.06 42.97
C ALA A 70 24.74 -8.85 42.58
N THR A 71 24.28 -7.64 42.84
CA THR A 71 24.88 -6.42 42.29
C THR A 71 25.38 -5.45 43.37
N ALA A 72 25.10 -5.73 44.64
CA ALA A 72 25.56 -4.93 45.77
C ALA A 72 27.09 -4.75 45.80
N SER A 73 27.85 -5.75 45.35
CA SER A 73 29.32 -5.70 45.28
C SER A 73 29.86 -4.82 44.15
N ALA A 74 29.06 -4.51 43.14
CA ALA A 74 29.47 -3.78 41.94
C ALA A 74 29.04 -2.30 41.94
N GLY A 75 28.45 -1.82 43.03
CA GLY A 75 28.03 -0.42 43.19
C GLY A 75 26.63 -0.10 42.65
N GLY A 76 25.88 -1.11 42.18
CA GLY A 76 24.55 -0.91 41.58
C GLY A 76 24.43 -1.55 40.20
N ASN A 77 23.19 -1.66 39.70
CA ASN A 77 22.88 -2.41 38.48
C ASN A 77 23.52 -1.79 37.24
N VAL A 78 23.55 -0.46 37.16
CA VAL A 78 24.11 0.23 36.01
C VAL A 78 25.63 0.10 36.00
N GLU A 79 26.25 0.29 37.16
CA GLU A 79 27.69 0.21 37.37
C GLU A 79 28.20 -1.21 37.12
N GLY A 80 27.51 -2.24 37.64
CA GLY A 80 27.86 -3.63 37.41
C GLY A 80 27.72 -4.06 35.94
N VAL A 81 26.67 -3.62 35.27
CA VAL A 81 26.51 -3.85 33.82
C VAL A 81 27.61 -3.13 33.03
N ALA A 82 27.97 -1.90 33.39
CA ALA A 82 29.02 -1.15 32.72
C ALA A 82 30.39 -1.84 32.84
N GLN A 83 30.76 -2.34 34.03
CA GLN A 83 32.00 -3.09 34.24
C GLN A 83 32.07 -4.33 33.36
N LEU A 84 30.97 -5.07 33.23
CA LEU A 84 30.90 -6.24 32.35
C LEU A 84 30.95 -5.86 30.87
N LEU A 85 30.22 -4.82 30.47
CA LEU A 85 30.08 -4.39 29.08
C LEU A 85 31.41 -3.83 28.53
N PHE A 86 32.08 -2.97 29.28
CA PHE A 86 33.34 -2.34 28.89
C PHE A 86 34.59 -3.14 29.28
N GLY A 87 34.44 -4.11 30.18
CA GLY A 87 35.50 -5.06 30.51
C GLY A 87 35.37 -6.34 29.68
N ARG A 88 34.71 -7.34 30.23
CA ARG A 88 34.63 -8.71 29.67
C ARG A 88 33.99 -8.76 28.28
N TYR A 89 32.97 -7.96 28.04
CA TYR A 89 32.16 -8.00 26.82
C TYR A 89 32.46 -6.87 25.84
N VAL A 90 33.64 -6.24 25.93
CA VAL A 90 34.03 -5.13 25.07
C VAL A 90 33.91 -5.48 23.58
N TRP A 91 34.26 -6.70 23.19
CA TRP A 91 34.11 -7.17 21.81
C TRP A 91 32.66 -7.29 21.37
N VAL A 92 31.77 -7.74 22.25
CA VAL A 92 30.33 -7.81 21.95
C VAL A 92 29.77 -6.39 21.79
N PHE A 93 30.19 -5.46 22.66
CA PHE A 93 29.83 -4.05 22.57
C PHE A 93 30.32 -3.39 21.27
N GLU A 94 31.55 -3.68 20.85
CA GLU A 94 32.10 -3.14 19.60
C GLU A 94 31.34 -3.67 18.38
N LEU A 95 31.03 -4.97 18.37
CA LEU A 95 30.24 -5.58 17.30
C LEU A 95 28.81 -5.03 17.24
N THR A 96 28.15 -4.79 18.38
CA THR A 96 26.83 -4.16 18.38
C THR A 96 26.89 -2.71 17.92
N SER A 97 27.96 -1.98 18.25
CA SER A 97 28.18 -0.62 17.75
C SER A 97 28.37 -0.60 16.23
N ALA A 98 29.18 -1.50 15.69
CA ALA A 98 29.34 -1.69 14.24
C ALA A 98 28.01 -2.08 13.56
N LEU A 99 27.20 -2.93 14.21
CA LEU A 99 25.86 -3.28 13.73
C LEU A 99 24.93 -2.05 13.67
N LEU A 100 24.95 -1.18 14.68
CA LEU A 100 24.13 0.04 14.70
C LEU A 100 24.55 1.03 13.60
N ILE A 101 25.85 1.19 13.37
CA ILE A 101 26.37 2.01 12.26
C ILE A 101 25.90 1.43 10.92
N THR A 102 26.05 0.11 10.75
CA THR A 102 25.62 -0.60 9.54
C THR A 102 24.12 -0.45 9.31
N ALA A 103 23.31 -0.55 10.36
CA ALA A 103 21.87 -0.36 10.29
C ALA A 103 21.49 1.07 9.89
N ALA A 104 22.16 2.09 10.44
CA ALA A 104 21.94 3.48 10.07
C ALA A 104 22.31 3.76 8.60
N VAL A 105 23.46 3.24 8.14
CA VAL A 105 23.87 3.32 6.73
C VAL A 105 22.88 2.60 5.83
N GLY A 106 22.47 1.39 6.20
CA GLY A 106 21.47 0.61 5.46
C GLY A 106 20.14 1.37 5.35
N ALA A 107 19.64 1.94 6.45
CA ALA A 107 18.43 2.74 6.45
C ALA A 107 18.54 3.97 5.53
N MET A 108 19.67 4.70 5.56
CA MET A 108 19.91 5.83 4.66
C MET A 108 19.92 5.40 3.19
N ILE A 109 20.56 4.28 2.86
CA ILE A 109 20.59 3.74 1.48
C ILE A 109 19.19 3.34 1.03
N PHE A 110 18.42 2.64 1.86
CA PHE A 110 17.06 2.22 1.51
C PHE A 110 16.07 3.38 1.41
N ALA A 111 16.21 4.40 2.26
CA ALA A 111 15.36 5.59 2.22
C ALA A 111 15.71 6.53 1.05
N HIS A 112 16.93 6.45 0.53
CA HIS A 112 17.38 7.31 -0.56
C HIS A 112 16.90 6.80 -1.92
N ALA A 113 15.66 7.15 -2.28
CA ALA A 113 15.11 6.90 -3.61
C ALA A 113 15.77 7.82 -4.65
N GLN A 114 16.83 7.34 -5.30
CA GLN A 114 17.37 8.02 -6.48
C GLN A 114 16.40 7.88 -7.65
N ARG A 115 16.08 9.01 -8.28
CA ARG A 115 15.32 8.98 -9.54
C ARG A 115 16.20 8.34 -10.62
N THR A 116 15.81 7.15 -11.06
CA THR A 116 16.51 6.40 -12.12
C THR A 116 16.39 7.05 -13.50
N LYS A 117 15.43 7.96 -13.68
CA LYS A 117 15.26 8.74 -14.91
C LYS A 117 15.25 10.23 -14.58
N PRO A 118 15.95 11.08 -15.35
CA PRO A 118 15.82 12.52 -15.23
C PRO A 118 14.38 12.92 -15.53
N LYS A 119 13.87 13.92 -14.81
CA LYS A 119 12.54 14.48 -15.11
C LYS A 119 12.65 15.22 -16.45
N LEU A 120 12.01 14.67 -17.48
CA LEU A 120 11.99 15.29 -18.81
C LEU A 120 11.39 16.69 -18.72
N GLY A 121 12.07 17.66 -19.31
CA GLY A 121 11.56 19.02 -19.42
C GLY A 121 10.35 19.11 -20.35
N GLN A 122 9.62 20.23 -20.33
CA GLN A 122 8.47 20.44 -21.23
C GLN A 122 8.85 20.30 -22.72
N LYS A 123 10.03 20.82 -23.11
CA LYS A 123 10.54 20.74 -24.49
C LYS A 123 10.81 19.29 -24.91
N GLU A 124 11.52 18.53 -24.08
CA GLU A 124 11.83 17.12 -24.34
C GLU A 124 10.55 16.26 -24.42
N GLN A 125 9.56 16.54 -23.56
CA GLN A 125 8.25 15.90 -23.64
C GLN A 125 7.51 16.24 -24.94
N ALA A 126 7.58 17.48 -25.41
CA ALA A 126 6.98 17.89 -26.68
C ALA A 126 7.67 17.21 -27.88
N GLU A 127 9.00 17.16 -27.90
CA GLU A 127 9.78 16.45 -28.93
C GLU A 127 9.48 14.94 -28.93
N ALA A 128 9.41 14.32 -27.74
CA ALA A 128 9.05 12.91 -27.61
C ALA A 128 7.64 12.61 -28.14
N ARG A 129 6.66 13.48 -27.84
CA ARG A 129 5.29 13.36 -28.40
C ARG A 129 5.27 13.53 -29.91
N MET A 130 6.03 14.48 -30.45
CA MET A 130 6.11 14.69 -31.90
C MET A 130 6.80 13.51 -32.60
N LYS A 131 7.84 12.94 -31.99
CA LYS A 131 8.50 11.74 -32.50
C LYS A 131 7.55 10.53 -32.49
N ALA A 132 6.78 10.35 -31.41
CA ALA A 132 5.78 9.30 -31.33
C ALA A 132 4.67 9.47 -32.38
N TYR A 133 4.21 10.70 -32.61
CA TYR A 133 3.28 11.00 -33.70
C TYR A 133 3.87 10.63 -35.07
N ALA A 134 5.12 11.01 -35.34
CA ALA A 134 5.78 10.70 -36.61
C ALA A 134 6.01 9.19 -36.83
N SER A 135 6.29 8.42 -35.77
CA SER A 135 6.62 7.00 -35.90
C SER A 135 5.40 6.07 -35.87
N SER A 136 4.41 6.37 -35.02
CA SER A 136 3.28 5.46 -34.75
C SER A 136 1.91 6.11 -34.97
N GLY A 137 1.86 7.38 -35.41
CA GLY A 137 0.62 8.13 -35.58
C GLY A 137 -0.08 8.51 -34.27
N ALA A 138 0.59 8.35 -33.12
CA ALA A 138 -0.01 8.61 -31.82
C ALA A 138 -0.35 10.10 -31.63
N HIS A 139 -1.56 10.42 -31.16
CA HIS A 139 -2.02 11.80 -31.05
C HIS A 139 -1.08 12.65 -30.13
N PRO A 140 -0.55 13.79 -30.61
CA PRO A 140 0.43 14.58 -29.85
C PRO A 140 -0.18 15.40 -28.70
N GLY A 141 -1.50 15.58 -28.70
CA GLY A 141 -2.25 16.30 -27.68
C GLY A 141 -2.75 15.40 -26.54
N SER A 142 -3.55 15.97 -25.65
CA SER A 142 -4.38 15.18 -24.75
C SER A 142 -5.39 14.37 -25.55
N LEU A 143 -5.66 13.14 -25.12
CA LEU A 143 -6.74 12.34 -25.68
C LEU A 143 -8.09 13.03 -25.44
N PRO A 144 -9.08 12.80 -26.31
CA PRO A 144 -10.43 13.31 -26.09
C PRO A 144 -11.00 12.78 -24.78
N ASN A 145 -11.82 13.60 -24.13
CA ASN A 145 -12.55 13.20 -22.94
C ASN A 145 -13.62 12.14 -23.28
N SER A 146 -14.09 11.44 -22.24
CA SER A 146 -15.24 10.55 -22.32
C SER A 146 -16.51 11.29 -22.76
N GLY A 147 -17.48 10.55 -23.30
CA GLY A 147 -18.72 11.10 -23.82
C GLY A 147 -19.60 11.70 -22.73
N VAL A 148 -20.16 12.88 -23.01
CA VAL A 148 -21.13 13.55 -22.15
C VAL A 148 -22.48 13.54 -22.85
N PHE A 149 -23.43 12.77 -22.32
CA PHE A 149 -24.80 12.67 -22.80
C PHE A 149 -25.77 13.20 -21.73
N ALA A 150 -26.99 13.55 -22.15
CA ALA A 150 -28.01 14.05 -21.22
C ALA A 150 -28.31 13.09 -20.06
N THR A 151 -28.12 11.79 -20.27
CA THR A 151 -28.41 10.72 -19.29
C THR A 151 -27.14 10.11 -18.67
N SER A 152 -25.95 10.48 -19.13
CA SER A 152 -24.70 9.84 -18.68
C SER A 152 -23.47 10.75 -18.83
N ASN A 153 -22.72 10.89 -17.74
CA ASN A 153 -21.44 11.60 -17.69
C ASN A 153 -20.44 10.80 -16.83
N SER A 154 -20.14 9.58 -17.27
CA SER A 154 -19.20 8.67 -16.60
C SER A 154 -17.98 8.43 -17.47
N ILE A 155 -16.85 8.10 -16.86
CA ILE A 155 -15.63 7.67 -17.57
C ILE A 155 -15.83 6.37 -18.37
N ALA A 156 -16.86 5.59 -18.02
CA ALA A 156 -17.28 4.39 -18.75
C ALA A 156 -18.07 4.69 -20.04
N THR A 157 -18.45 5.95 -20.24
CA THR A 157 -19.29 6.39 -21.35
C THR A 157 -18.41 6.83 -22.53
N PRO A 158 -18.39 6.09 -23.66
CA PRO A 158 -17.57 6.47 -24.81
C PRO A 158 -18.05 7.77 -25.45
N ALA A 159 -17.12 8.58 -25.94
CA ALA A 159 -17.47 9.61 -26.91
C ALA A 159 -17.81 8.95 -28.25
N LEU A 160 -18.75 9.54 -29.00
CA LEU A 160 -19.18 9.01 -30.29
C LEU A 160 -18.62 9.87 -31.43
N LEU A 161 -18.22 9.21 -32.52
CA LEU A 161 -17.85 9.83 -33.78
C LEU A 161 -19.12 10.33 -34.52
N PRO A 162 -18.98 11.15 -35.58
CA PRO A 162 -20.12 11.66 -36.35
C PRO A 162 -21.00 10.57 -37.00
N ASP A 163 -20.43 9.39 -37.25
CA ASP A 163 -21.13 8.19 -37.72
C ASP A 163 -21.83 7.41 -36.58
N GLY A 164 -21.65 7.87 -35.33
CA GLY A 164 -22.16 7.27 -34.13
C GLY A 164 -21.42 6.00 -33.70
N SER A 165 -20.23 5.72 -34.24
CA SER A 165 -19.32 4.69 -33.71
C SER A 165 -18.56 5.22 -32.49
N ILE A 166 -17.92 4.33 -31.72
CA ILE A 166 -17.17 4.70 -30.51
C ILE A 166 -15.83 5.33 -30.91
N ALA A 167 -15.52 6.49 -30.37
CA ALA A 167 -14.17 7.03 -30.39
C ALA A 167 -13.30 6.26 -29.39
N GLU A 168 -12.56 5.25 -29.86
CA GLU A 168 -11.74 4.38 -29.01
C GLU A 168 -10.73 5.15 -28.13
N ALA A 169 -10.24 6.29 -28.63
CA ALA A 169 -9.33 7.17 -27.89
C ALA A 169 -9.95 7.84 -26.65
N SER A 170 -11.28 7.83 -26.50
CA SER A 170 -12.01 8.44 -25.39
C SER A 170 -12.26 7.49 -24.20
N VAL A 171 -11.92 6.20 -24.35
CA VAL A 171 -12.19 5.17 -23.36
C VAL A 171 -10.91 4.60 -22.75
N SER A 172 -11.01 4.21 -21.48
CA SER A 172 -9.91 3.57 -20.76
C SER A 172 -9.84 2.09 -21.10
N SER A 173 -8.69 1.63 -21.59
CA SER A 173 -8.45 0.21 -21.89
C SER A 173 -8.76 -0.70 -20.71
N THR A 174 -8.41 -0.26 -19.49
CA THR A 174 -8.66 -1.03 -18.25
C THR A 174 -10.15 -1.18 -17.89
N LEU A 175 -11.02 -0.29 -18.39
CA LEU A 175 -12.47 -0.40 -18.21
C LEU A 175 -13.09 -1.30 -19.28
N THR A 176 -12.60 -1.20 -20.51
CA THR A 176 -12.98 -2.07 -21.62
C THR A 176 -12.64 -3.53 -21.31
N GLU A 177 -11.43 -3.80 -20.83
CA GLU A 177 -10.99 -5.17 -20.44
C GLU A 177 -11.80 -5.75 -19.28
N ARG A 178 -12.32 -4.89 -18.39
CA ARG A 178 -13.20 -5.29 -17.28
C ARG A 178 -14.67 -5.41 -17.64
N GLY A 179 -15.04 -5.14 -18.90
CA GLY A 179 -16.44 -5.18 -19.35
C GLY A 179 -17.33 -4.11 -18.70
N ALA A 180 -16.75 -3.05 -18.13
CA ALA A 180 -17.46 -2.00 -17.43
C ALA A 180 -17.87 -0.82 -18.35
N GLN A 181 -17.64 -0.95 -19.66
CA GLN A 181 -17.93 0.07 -20.65
C GLN A 181 -19.41 0.04 -21.06
N LEU A 182 -20.03 1.21 -21.13
CA LEU A 182 -21.42 1.33 -21.60
C LEU A 182 -21.50 1.11 -23.11
N ASP A 183 -22.47 0.31 -23.55
CA ASP A 183 -22.70 0.06 -24.97
C ASP A 183 -23.26 1.29 -25.69
N SER A 184 -22.64 1.65 -26.79
CA SER A 184 -23.07 2.73 -27.69
C SER A 184 -24.49 2.52 -28.25
N ALA A 185 -24.90 1.27 -28.52
CA ALA A 185 -26.23 1.00 -29.03
C ALA A 185 -27.31 1.27 -27.99
N ALA A 186 -27.04 0.89 -26.73
CA ALA A 186 -27.92 1.20 -25.60
C ALA A 186 -28.08 2.72 -25.40
N LEU A 187 -26.98 3.48 -25.53
CA LEU A 187 -27.03 4.95 -25.43
C LEU A 187 -27.88 5.59 -26.55
N LYS A 188 -27.81 5.06 -27.77
CA LYS A 188 -28.64 5.52 -28.90
C LYS A 188 -30.13 5.22 -28.69
N GLN A 189 -30.46 4.02 -28.20
CA GLN A 189 -31.85 3.62 -27.94
C GLN A 189 -32.53 4.53 -26.93
N ILE A 190 -31.84 4.86 -25.82
CA ILE A 190 -32.37 5.77 -24.79
C ILE A 190 -32.74 7.13 -25.40
N THR A 191 -31.90 7.63 -26.31
CA THR A 191 -32.15 8.91 -26.99
C THR A 191 -33.34 8.80 -27.94
N ALA A 192 -33.40 7.74 -28.75
CA ALA A 192 -34.51 7.50 -29.68
C ALA A 192 -35.86 7.37 -28.95
N ASP A 193 -35.90 6.64 -27.84
CA ASP A 193 -37.10 6.47 -27.02
C ASP A 193 -37.58 7.81 -26.43
N ALA A 194 -36.64 8.66 -25.99
CA ALA A 194 -36.95 9.98 -25.48
C ALA A 194 -37.57 10.88 -26.56
N PHE A 195 -37.02 10.89 -27.78
CA PHE A 195 -37.59 11.63 -28.91
C PHE A 195 -38.97 11.09 -29.32
N ALA A 196 -39.12 9.78 -29.44
CA ALA A 196 -40.41 9.16 -29.77
C ALA A 196 -41.49 9.41 -28.71
N LYS A 197 -41.10 9.61 -27.44
CA LYS A 197 -42.02 10.02 -26.38
C LYS A 197 -42.41 11.49 -26.53
N ALA A 198 -41.45 12.37 -26.83
CA ALA A 198 -41.72 13.80 -27.04
C ALA A 198 -42.65 14.05 -28.24
N GLU A 199 -42.44 13.33 -29.36
CA GLU A 199 -43.32 13.41 -30.54
C GLU A 199 -44.75 12.94 -30.25
N ARG A 200 -44.92 11.88 -29.44
CA ARG A 200 -46.24 11.39 -29.04
C ARG A 200 -47.00 12.41 -28.20
N VAL A 201 -46.34 13.07 -27.26
CA VAL A 201 -46.96 14.12 -26.44
C VAL A 201 -47.36 15.32 -27.30
N GLY A 202 -46.51 15.74 -28.25
CA GLY A 202 -46.87 16.82 -29.17
C GLY A 202 -48.06 16.50 -30.07
N ALA A 203 -48.17 15.25 -30.55
CA ALA A 203 -49.31 14.82 -31.36
C ALA A 203 -50.63 14.76 -30.56
N GLU A 204 -50.58 14.44 -29.27
CA GLU A 204 -51.74 14.46 -28.37
C GLU A 204 -52.20 15.90 -28.07
N GLU A 205 -51.27 16.85 -27.92
CA GLU A 205 -51.58 18.28 -27.73
C GLU A 205 -52.17 18.94 -28.99
N ASP A 206 -51.76 18.51 -30.19
CA ASP A 206 -52.31 19.00 -31.47
C ASP A 206 -53.70 18.44 -31.81
N GLU A 207 -54.11 17.29 -31.23
CA GLU A 207 -55.47 16.73 -31.35
C GLU A 207 -56.49 17.36 -30.38
N GLU A 208 -56.04 18.07 -29.33
CA GLU A 208 -56.90 18.76 -28.37
C GLU A 208 -57.24 20.22 -28.73
N LEU A 209 -56.73 20.74 -29.87
CA LEU A 209 -56.99 22.09 -30.40
C LEU A 209 -57.92 22.09 -31.63
#